data_AF-A0A7U6QPY2-F1
#
_entry.id   AF-A0A7U6QPY2-F1
#
_cell.length_a   1.000
_cell.length_b   1.000
_cell.length_c   1.000
_cell.angle_alpha   90.00
_cell.angle_beta   90.00
_cell.angle_gamma   90.00
#
_symmetry.space_group_name_H-M   'P 1'
#
loop_
_entity.id
_entity.type
_entity.pdbx_description
1 polymer ?
#
loop_
_entity_poly.entity_id
_entity_poly.type
_entity_poly.pdbx_seq_one_letter_code
_entity_poly.pdbx_strand_id
1 'polypeptide(L)' 'MNNTQGSPLRRTGYINFLRNIAIGLGNANASLDVVEQLKSKLTIHNAMLDEHIEWALDEQQKKLKDSTQV' A
#
# COMPACT_ATOMS: atom_id res chain seq x y z
N MET A 1 -19.12 -4.59 33.30
CA MET A 1 -17.87 -3.79 33.30
C MET A 1 -16.71 -4.76 33.38
N ASN A 2 -15.60 -4.47 32.67
CA ASN A 2 -14.33 -5.24 32.61
C ASN A 2 -14.39 -6.39 31.56
N ASN A 3 -13.57 -6.49 30.51
CA ASN A 3 -12.19 -6.05 30.30
C ASN A 3 -11.83 -5.85 28.80
N THR A 4 -11.20 -4.70 28.52
CA THR A 4 -10.01 -4.52 27.66
C THR A 4 -10.07 -4.86 26.16
N GLN A 5 -10.33 -3.82 25.37
CA GLN A 5 -9.54 -3.35 24.22
C GLN A 5 -9.12 -4.35 23.12
N GLY A 6 -9.75 -4.22 21.94
CA GLY A 6 -9.17 -4.41 20.61
C GLY A 6 -8.15 -5.55 20.45
N SER A 7 -8.63 -6.79 20.35
CA SER A 7 -7.83 -7.98 20.13
C SER A 7 -6.78 -7.80 19.00
N PRO A 8 -5.50 -8.17 19.20
CA PRO A 8 -4.42 -8.09 18.20
C PRO A 8 -4.81 -8.63 16.81
N LEU A 9 -5.73 -9.59 16.75
CA LEU A 9 -6.30 -10.13 15.52
C LEU A 9 -6.88 -9.07 14.57
N ARG A 10 -7.56 -8.03 15.11
CA ARG A 10 -8.15 -6.97 14.26
C ARG A 10 -7.08 -6.11 13.59
N ARG A 11 -5.96 -5.85 14.30
CA ARG A 11 -4.83 -5.07 13.74
C ARG A 11 -4.13 -5.86 12.65
N THR A 12 -3.90 -7.15 12.84
CA THR A 12 -3.31 -8.03 11.81
C THR A 12 -4.19 -8.11 10.57
N GLY A 13 -5.52 -8.23 10.74
CA GLY A 13 -6.47 -8.23 9.63
C GLY A 13 -6.46 -6.92 8.82
N TYR A 14 -6.37 -5.77 9.50
CA TYR A 14 -6.30 -4.47 8.85
C TYR A 14 -5.01 -4.29 8.03
N ILE A 15 -3.85 -4.67 8.58
CA ILE A 15 -2.58 -4.60 7.85
C ILE A 15 -2.58 -5.54 6.63
N ASN A 16 -3.13 -6.75 6.76
CA ASN A 16 -3.27 -7.67 5.63
C ASN A 16 -4.20 -7.12 4.54
N PHE A 17 -5.27 -6.43 4.94
CA PHE A 17 -6.16 -5.76 4.00
C PHE A 17 -5.46 -4.62 3.26
N LEU A 18 -4.73 -3.76 3.98
CA LEU A 18 -3.94 -2.68 3.38
C LEU A 18 -2.87 -3.20 2.43
N ARG A 19 -2.24 -4.33 2.76
CA ARG A 19 -1.29 -5.01 1.87
C ARG A 19 -1.94 -5.39 0.55
N ASN A 20 -3.11 -6.03 0.59
CA ASN A 20 -3.83 -6.42 -0.62
C ASN A 20 -4.22 -5.21 -1.46
N ILE A 21 -4.57 -4.09 -0.81
CA ILE A 21 -4.81 -2.82 -1.51
C ILE A 21 -3.52 -2.32 -2.18
N ALA A 22 -2.39 -2.27 -1.46
CA ALA A 22 -1.12 -1.83 -2.03
C ALA A 22 -0.73 -2.66 -3.26
N ILE A 23 -0.87 -4.00 -3.17
CA ILE A 23 -0.64 -4.89 -4.31
C ILE A 23 -1.60 -4.58 -5.47
N GLY A 24 -2.90 -4.40 -5.18
CA GLY A 24 -3.90 -4.05 -6.18
C GLY A 24 -3.61 -2.72 -6.88
N LEU A 25 -3.15 -1.72 -6.12
CA LEU A 25 -2.73 -0.42 -6.64
C LEU A 25 -1.47 -0.52 -7.51
N GLY A 26 -0.49 -1.34 -7.15
CA GLY A 26 0.66 -1.63 -8.02
C GLY A 26 0.26 -2.28 -9.35
N ASN A 27 -0.71 -3.19 -9.30
CA ASN A 27 -1.23 -3.88 -10.49
C ASN A 27 -2.14 -3.01 -11.37
N ALA A 28 -2.72 -1.93 -10.83
CA ALA A 28 -3.57 -1.01 -11.58
C ALA A 28 -2.81 -0.30 -12.72
N ASN A 29 -3.55 0.45 -13.55
CA ASN A 29 -2.96 1.28 -14.58
C ASN A 29 -2.08 2.38 -13.98
N ALA A 30 -1.14 2.90 -14.76
CA ALA A 30 -0.27 3.99 -14.35
C ALA A 30 -1.10 5.20 -13.90
N SER A 31 -0.89 5.69 -12.68
CA SER A 31 -1.56 6.88 -12.15
C SER A 31 -0.66 7.63 -11.16
N LEU A 32 -0.48 8.93 -11.42
CA LEU A 32 0.25 9.81 -10.51
C LEU A 32 -0.45 9.95 -9.15
N ASP A 33 -1.79 9.97 -9.14
CA ASP A 33 -2.57 10.01 -7.90
C ASP A 33 -2.28 8.77 -7.03
N VAL A 34 -2.23 7.59 -7.64
CA VAL A 34 -1.92 6.34 -6.92
C VAL A 34 -0.51 6.40 -6.31
N VAL A 35 0.47 6.95 -7.03
CA VAL A 35 1.84 7.14 -6.52
C VAL A 35 1.86 8.09 -5.33
N GLU A 36 1.14 9.21 -5.39
CA GLU A 36 1.07 10.16 -4.28
C GLU A 36 0.38 9.56 -3.05
N GLN A 37 -0.73 8.84 -3.26
CA GLN A 37 -1.44 8.15 -2.18
C GLN A 37 -0.54 7.09 -1.52
N LEU A 38 0.17 6.27 -2.30
CA LEU A 38 1.10 5.27 -1.77
C LEU A 38 2.24 5.92 -0.96
N LYS A 39 2.86 6.99 -1.48
CA LYS A 39 3.90 7.75 -0.76
C LYS A 39 3.36 8.32 0.56
N SER A 40 2.14 8.83 0.57
CA SER A 40 1.51 9.37 1.79
C SER A 40 1.28 8.32 2.87
N LYS A 41 1.26 7.03 2.52
CA LYS A 41 1.02 5.91 3.44
C LYS A 41 2.29 5.16 3.85
N LEU A 42 3.41 5.44 3.20
CA LEU A 42 4.70 4.86 3.53
C LEU A 42 5.14 5.29 4.95
N THR A 43 5.71 4.37 5.73
CA THR A 43 6.20 4.55 7.12
C THR A 43 5.13 4.80 8.19
N ILE A 44 3.84 4.82 7.84
CA ILE A 44 2.76 5.11 8.79
C ILE A 44 2.38 3.90 9.65
N HIS A 45 2.48 2.69 9.10
CA HIS A 45 1.89 1.50 9.72
C HIS A 45 2.93 0.52 10.27
N ASN A 46 3.65 -0.19 9.39
CA ASN A 46 4.66 -1.15 9.78
C ASN A 46 5.56 -1.53 8.58
N ALA A 47 6.77 -1.99 8.88
CA ALA A 47 7.77 -2.36 7.89
C ALA A 47 7.26 -3.38 6.84
N MET A 48 6.39 -4.31 7.24
CA MET A 48 5.83 -5.30 6.32
C MET A 48 4.88 -4.69 5.29
N LEU A 49 4.06 -3.70 5.68
CA LEU A 49 3.23 -2.97 4.72
C LEU A 49 4.09 -2.03 3.88
N ASP A 50 5.10 -1.40 4.47
CA ASP A 50 6.00 -0.48 3.77
C ASP A 50 6.69 -1.18 2.59
N GLU A 51 7.20 -2.40 2.76
CA GLU A 51 7.77 -3.21 1.67
C GLU A 51 6.81 -3.36 0.47
N HIS A 52 5.51 -3.56 0.74
CA HIS A 52 4.51 -3.71 -0.31
C HIS A 52 4.12 -2.37 -0.95
N ILE A 53 4.15 -1.28 -0.17
CA ILE A 53 3.96 0.07 -0.70
C ILE A 53 5.14 0.45 -1.61
N GLU A 54 6.38 0.13 -1.22
CA GLU A 54 7.57 0.36 -2.03
C GLU A 54 7.52 -0.43 -3.35
N TRP A 55 7.14 -1.71 -3.30
CA TRP A 55 6.91 -2.50 -4.50
C TRP A 55 5.85 -1.87 -5.42
N ALA A 56 4.71 -1.45 -4.85
CA ALA A 56 3.63 -0.83 -5.63
C ALA A 56 4.06 0.51 -6.26
N LEU A 57 4.90 1.29 -5.57
CA LEU A 57 5.48 2.52 -6.10
C LEU A 57 6.42 2.27 -7.27
N ASP A 58 7.27 1.24 -7.19
CA ASP A 58 8.19 0.86 -8.27
C ASP A 58 7.41 0.41 -9.51
N GLU A 59 6.39 -0.43 -9.35
CA GLU A 59 5.54 -0.88 -10.46
C GLU A 59 4.80 0.30 -11.12
N GLN A 60 4.21 1.20 -10.33
CA GLN A 60 3.56 2.39 -10.86
C GLN A 60 4.53 3.31 -11.61
N GLN A 61 5.76 3.48 -11.10
CA GLN A 61 6.79 4.29 -11.77
C GLN A 61 7.28 3.67 -13.07
N LYS A 62 7.46 2.34 -13.13
CA LYS A 62 7.79 1.63 -14.38
C LYS A 62 6.70 1.88 -15.43
N LYS A 63 5.43 1.65 -15.05
CA LYS A 63 4.30 1.85 -15.97
C LYS A 63 4.15 3.30 -16.44
N LEU A 64 4.43 4.28 -15.58
CA LEU A 64 4.45 5.70 -15.97
C LEU A 64 5.56 6.00 -17.00
N LYS A 65 6.75 5.42 -16.82
CA LYS A 65 7.85 5.55 -17.80
C LYS A 65 7.49 4.91 -19.13
N ASP A 66 6.93 3.70 -19.10
CA ASP A 66 6.51 2.97 -20.30
C ASP A 66 5.38 3.70 -21.04
N SER A 67 4.43 4.29 -20.31
CA SER A 67 3.32 5.08 -20.89
C SER A 67 3.77 6.42 -21.48
N THR A 68 4.93 6.94 -21.06
CA THR A 68 5.49 8.21 -21.57
C THR A 68 6.37 7.99 -22.81
N GLN A 69 6.66 6.72 -23.16
CA GLN A 69 7.59 6.37 -24.24
C GLN A 69 6.92 6.12 -25.62
N VAL A 70 5.67 6.55 -25.80
CA VAL A 70 4.91 6.46 -27.07
C VAL A 70 4.67 7.81 -27.72
#